data_AF-A0A9W8JXT2-F1
#
_entry.id   AF-A0A9W8JXT2-F1
#
_cell.length_a   1.000
_cell.length_b   1.000
_cell.length_c   1.000
_cell.angle_alpha   90.00
_cell.angle_beta   90.00
_cell.angle_gamma   90.00
#
_symmetry.space_group_name_H-M   'P 1'
#
loop_
_entity.id
_entity.type
_entity.pdbx_description
1 polymer ?
#
loop_
_entity_poly.entity_id
_entity_poly.type
_entity_poly.pdbx_seq_one_letter_code
_entity_poly.pdbx_strand_id
1 'polypeptide(L)'
;MDTNLFQSTDKECIICNKSGRLRSCPGCQAKLYCSQKCRAVDGPVHILLCGSRPNFETRPHQNARRAIVFEQDFPSVKFAWIDVEIRQDEDDFIFWENALLDDYLGTTKFKKTAMYDCNTVRQRRTKEVIGIKHWDTFLIDGSPVNQTVAAVAPATAVLFGQDLSSR
;
A
#
# COMPACT_ATOMS: atom_id res chain seq x y z
N MET A 1 -12.29 -24.51 20.89
CA MET A 1 -12.86 -23.58 19.89
C MET A 1 -11.75 -23.32 18.89
N ASP A 2 -11.87 -23.92 17.72
CA ASP A 2 -10.83 -24.00 16.71
C ASP A 2 -10.55 -22.63 16.09
N THR A 3 -9.49 -21.95 16.53
CA THR A 3 -8.92 -20.80 15.82
C THR A 3 -8.00 -21.30 14.71
N ASN A 4 -8.58 -21.99 13.73
CA ASN A 4 -7.91 -22.22 12.47
C ASN A 4 -8.03 -20.92 11.66
N LEU A 5 -7.12 -19.98 11.92
CA LEU A 5 -6.93 -18.78 11.11
C LEU A 5 -6.39 -19.24 9.75
N PHE A 6 -7.30 -19.64 8.86
CA PHE A 6 -6.99 -19.93 7.46
C PHE A 6 -6.42 -18.68 6.80
N GLN A 7 -5.10 -18.52 6.83
CA GLN A 7 -4.42 -17.79 5.78
C GLN A 7 -4.59 -18.61 4.50
N SER A 8 -5.55 -18.22 3.65
CA SER A 8 -5.66 -18.77 2.30
C SER A 8 -4.33 -18.55 1.59
N THR A 9 -3.58 -19.63 1.40
CA THR A 9 -2.33 -19.66 0.62
C THR A 9 -2.61 -19.69 -0.88
N ASP A 10 -3.89 -19.76 -1.26
CA ASP A 10 -4.29 -19.85 -2.65
C ASP A 10 -3.98 -18.56 -3.39
N LYS A 11 -3.34 -18.74 -4.53
CA LYS A 11 -3.14 -17.67 -5.49
C LYS A 11 -4.49 -17.35 -6.11
N GLU A 12 -4.87 -16.08 -6.04
CA GLU A 12 -6.14 -15.56 -6.55
C GLU A 12 -5.91 -14.44 -7.57
N CYS A 13 -6.90 -14.21 -8.44
CA CYS A 13 -6.92 -13.05 -9.31
C CYS A 13 -7.07 -11.76 -8.48
N ILE A 14 -6.17 -10.79 -8.69
CA ILE A 14 -6.17 -9.52 -7.96
C ILE A 14 -7.45 -8.67 -8.17
N ILE A 15 -8.19 -8.91 -9.26
CA ILE A 15 -9.39 -8.15 -9.64
C ILE A 15 -10.69 -8.80 -9.18
N CYS A 16 -10.82 -10.13 -9.28
CA CYS A 16 -12.09 -10.84 -9.03
C CYS A 16 -12.02 -11.99 -8.03
N ASN A 17 -10.87 -12.16 -7.35
CA ASN A 17 -10.62 -13.19 -6.33
C ASN A 17 -10.75 -14.65 -6.81
N LYS A 18 -11.04 -14.89 -8.10
CA LYS A 18 -11.09 -16.25 -8.64
C LYS A 18 -9.71 -16.91 -8.59
N SER A 19 -9.66 -18.11 -8.00
CA SER A 19 -8.53 -19.03 -8.06
C SER A 19 -8.51 -19.81 -9.39
N GLY A 20 -7.48 -20.63 -9.61
CA GLY A 20 -7.36 -21.51 -10.78
C GLY A 20 -6.22 -21.11 -11.72
N ARG A 21 -6.46 -21.13 -13.05
CA ARG A 21 -5.43 -20.81 -14.04
C ARG A 21 -5.13 -19.31 -14.06
N LEU A 22 -4.13 -18.92 -13.28
CA LEU A 22 -3.65 -17.55 -13.18
C LEU A 22 -2.43 -17.32 -14.06
N ARG A 23 -2.33 -16.10 -14.59
CA ARG A 23 -1.14 -15.60 -15.30
C ARG A 23 -0.60 -14.38 -14.56
N SER A 24 0.70 -14.35 -14.36
CA SER A 24 1.38 -13.18 -13.81
C SER A 24 1.42 -12.04 -14.83
N CYS A 25 1.51 -10.81 -14.34
CA CYS A 25 1.87 -9.67 -15.18
C CYS A 25 3.23 -9.93 -15.82
N PRO A 26 3.39 -9.81 -17.14
CA PRO A 26 4.69 -10.03 -17.79
C PRO A 26 5.74 -8.98 -17.40
N GLY A 27 5.33 -7.78 -17.00
CA GLY A 27 6.24 -6.70 -16.58
C GLY A 27 6.78 -6.91 -15.17
N CYS A 28 5.90 -6.81 -14.16
CA CYS A 28 6.33 -6.86 -12.75
C CYS A 28 6.30 -8.25 -12.11
N GLN A 29 5.67 -9.25 -12.75
CA GLN A 29 5.46 -10.61 -12.25
C GLN A 29 4.74 -10.75 -10.88
N ALA A 30 4.43 -9.64 -10.20
CA ALA A 30 3.88 -9.61 -8.85
C ALA A 30 2.35 -9.71 -8.77
N LYS A 31 1.63 -9.43 -9.86
CA LYS A 31 0.15 -9.46 -9.90
C LYS A 31 -0.34 -10.64 -10.72
N LEU A 32 -1.39 -11.30 -10.25
CA LEU A 32 -1.98 -12.48 -10.88
C LEU A 32 -3.38 -12.17 -11.42
N TYR A 33 -3.64 -12.61 -12.64
CA TYR A 33 -4.93 -12.41 -13.32
C TYR A 33 -5.45 -13.74 -13.87
N CYS A 34 -6.76 -13.96 -13.75
CA CYS A 34 -7.42 -15.12 -14.37
C CYS A 34 -7.70 -14.92 -15.86
N SER A 35 -7.65 -13.67 -16.36
CA SER A 35 -7.98 -13.33 -17.74
C SER A 35 -7.35 -12.01 -18.20
N GLN A 36 -7.25 -11.83 -19.52
CA GLN A 36 -6.85 -10.55 -20.11
C GLN A 36 -7.83 -9.42 -19.77
N LYS A 37 -9.12 -9.71 -19.62
CA LYS A 37 -10.13 -8.75 -19.17
C LYS A 37 -9.79 -8.20 -17.77
N CYS A 38 -9.46 -9.08 -16.82
CA CYS A 38 -9.04 -8.64 -15.49
C CYS A 38 -7.75 -7.81 -15.54
N ARG A 39 -6.77 -8.20 -16.37
CA ARG A 39 -5.56 -7.39 -16.56
C ARG A 39 -5.85 -6.01 -17.16
N ALA A 40 -6.79 -5.92 -18.09
CA ALA A 40 -7.18 -4.64 -18.71
C ALA A 40 -7.90 -3.71 -17.73
N VAL A 41 -8.72 -4.26 -16.83
CA VAL A 41 -9.37 -3.50 -15.75
C VAL A 41 -8.34 -2.90 -14.79
N ASP A 42 -7.29 -3.66 -14.42
CA ASP A 42 -6.22 -3.14 -13.54
C ASP A 42 -5.29 -2.17 -14.28
N GLY A 43 -5.14 -2.33 -15.59
CA GLY A 43 -4.15 -1.67 -16.44
C GLY A 43 -3.90 -0.19 -16.17
N PRO A 44 -4.93 0.68 -16.15
CA PRO A 44 -4.77 2.11 -15.95
C PRO A 44 -4.09 2.50 -14.62
N VAL A 45 -4.39 1.78 -13.53
CA VAL A 45 -3.76 2.02 -12.22
C VAL A 45 -2.46 1.23 -12.09
N HIS A 46 -2.43 0.01 -12.63
CA HIS A 46 -1.28 -0.88 -12.58
C HIS A 46 -0.04 -0.29 -13.26
N ILE A 47 -0.22 0.34 -14.43
CA ILE A 47 0.88 0.86 -15.24
C ILE A 47 1.69 1.94 -14.52
N LEU A 48 1.06 2.69 -13.61
CA LEU A 48 1.69 3.75 -12.82
C LEU A 48 2.93 3.24 -12.05
N LEU A 49 2.91 1.98 -11.64
CA LEU A 49 3.95 1.38 -10.79
C LEU A 49 4.51 0.06 -11.34
N CYS A 50 3.90 -0.53 -12.37
CA CYS A 50 4.31 -1.83 -12.89
C CYS A 50 5.77 -1.83 -13.34
N GLY A 51 6.19 -0.79 -14.07
CA GLY A 51 7.54 -0.72 -14.63
C GLY A 51 8.63 -0.55 -13.58
N SER A 52 8.34 0.15 -12.48
CA SER A 52 9.30 0.41 -11.41
C SER A 52 9.31 -0.67 -10.33
N ARG A 53 8.28 -1.52 -10.24
CA ARG A 53 8.16 -2.55 -9.19
C ARG A 53 9.39 -3.45 -9.01
N PRO A 54 10.07 -3.95 -10.07
CA PRO A 54 11.26 -4.78 -9.91
C PRO A 54 12.39 -4.08 -9.13
N ASN A 55 12.53 -2.76 -9.29
CA ASN A 55 13.55 -1.96 -8.60
C ASN A 55 13.32 -1.85 -7.08
N PHE A 56 12.15 -2.29 -6.60
CA PHE A 56 11.74 -2.24 -5.20
C PHE A 56 11.43 -3.64 -4.65
N GLU A 57 11.99 -4.70 -5.23
CA GLU A 57 11.93 -6.05 -4.67
C GLU A 57 12.87 -6.21 -3.47
N THR A 58 14.10 -5.72 -3.60
CA THR A 58 15.11 -5.83 -2.56
C THR A 58 15.06 -4.64 -1.62
N ARG A 59 14.82 -4.93 -0.34
CA ARG A 59 14.87 -3.93 0.73
C ARG A 59 16.31 -3.46 0.95
N PRO A 60 16.59 -2.15 1.02
CA PRO A 60 17.96 -1.65 1.15
C PRO A 60 18.57 -1.94 2.54
N HIS A 61 17.78 -1.89 3.61
CA HIS A 61 18.19 -2.26 4.97
C HIS A 61 16.98 -2.66 5.83
N GLN A 62 17.21 -3.24 7.01
CA GLN A 62 16.17 -3.80 7.88
C GLN A 62 15.05 -2.81 8.22
N ASN A 63 15.43 -1.54 8.46
CA ASN A 63 14.53 -0.46 8.84
C ASN A 63 13.93 0.30 7.64
N ALA A 64 14.09 -0.19 6.41
CA ALA A 64 13.45 0.40 5.25
C ALA A 64 12.10 -0.27 4.98
N ARG A 65 11.15 0.56 4.57
CA ARG A 65 9.77 0.19 4.35
C ARG A 65 9.29 0.72 2.99
N ARG A 66 8.80 -0.15 2.10
CA ARG A 66 8.35 0.23 0.77
C ARG A 66 7.01 0.95 0.88
N ALA A 67 7.00 2.21 0.48
CA ALA A 67 5.80 3.02 0.40
C ALA A 67 5.43 3.33 -1.06
N ILE A 68 4.22 3.83 -1.24
CA ILE A 68 3.81 4.53 -2.45
C ILE A 68 3.56 5.97 -2.09
N VAL A 69 4.18 6.84 -2.87
CA VAL A 69 4.12 8.28 -2.70
C VAL A 69 3.27 8.84 -3.83
N PHE A 70 2.27 9.63 -3.45
CA PHE A 70 1.46 10.45 -4.35
C PHE A 70 1.99 11.87 -4.24
N GLU A 71 2.81 12.29 -5.21
CA GLU A 71 3.41 13.62 -5.18
C GLU A 71 2.33 14.69 -5.33
N GLN A 72 2.40 15.76 -4.53
CA GLN A 72 1.37 16.79 -4.53
C GLN A 72 1.45 17.68 -5.77
N ASP A 73 2.67 18.04 -6.17
CA ASP A 73 2.93 19.04 -7.21
C ASP A 73 3.11 18.45 -8.61
N PHE A 74 3.29 17.14 -8.70
CA PHE A 74 3.48 16.41 -9.95
C PHE A 74 2.52 15.22 -9.99
N PRO A 75 1.80 14.97 -11.12
CA PRO A 75 0.87 13.85 -11.28
C PRO A 75 1.62 12.51 -11.38
N SER A 76 2.29 12.14 -10.29
CA SER A 76 3.32 11.12 -10.24
C SER A 76 3.09 10.24 -9.02
N VAL A 77 2.95 8.95 -9.28
CA VAL A 77 2.87 7.89 -8.28
C VAL A 77 4.13 7.07 -8.37
N LYS A 78 4.88 6.99 -7.28
CA LYS A 78 6.16 6.28 -7.26
C LYS A 78 6.30 5.39 -6.04
N PHE A 79 7.10 4.33 -6.18
CA PHE A 79 7.62 3.63 -5.02
C PHE A 79 8.72 4.45 -4.36
N ALA A 80 8.80 4.33 -3.04
CA ALA A 80 9.91 4.85 -2.24
C ALA A 80 10.25 3.84 -1.15
N TRP A 81 11.51 3.86 -0.70
CA TRP A 81 11.90 3.25 0.57
C TRP A 81 11.84 4.36 1.63
N ILE A 82 11.11 4.11 2.70
CA ILE A 82 10.91 5.02 3.83
C ILE A 82 11.57 4.38 5.03
N ASP A 83 12.36 5.15 5.74
CA ASP A 83 12.97 4.68 6.97
C ASP A 83 11.93 4.65 8.09
N VAL A 84 12.02 3.62 8.92
CA VAL A 84 11.22 3.50 10.13
C VAL A 84 12.12 3.43 11.36
N GLU A 85 11.65 4.06 12.42
CA GLU A 85 12.16 3.86 13.77
C GLU A 85 11.16 3.03 14.57
N ILE A 86 11.65 2.17 15.46
CA ILE A 86 10.79 1.46 16.39
C ILE A 86 10.54 2.38 17.58
N ARG A 87 9.27 2.66 17.86
CA ARG A 87 8.83 3.34 19.08
C ARG A 87 8.21 2.35 20.04
N GLN A 88 8.27 2.69 21.31
CA GLN A 88 7.74 1.89 22.41
C GLN A 88 6.82 2.79 23.24
N ASP A 89 5.63 2.28 23.61
CA ASP A 89 4.83 2.94 24.64
C ASP A 89 5.49 2.74 26.01
N GLU A 90 5.56 3.80 26.80
CA GLU A 90 6.15 3.75 28.14
C GLU A 90 5.32 2.84 29.08
N ASP A 91 4.01 2.76 28.83
CA ASP A 91 3.06 2.10 29.73
C ASP A 91 2.77 0.63 29.37
N ASP A 92 2.76 0.27 28.08
CA ASP A 92 2.17 -1.01 27.62
C ASP A 92 3.17 -1.99 26.97
N PHE A 93 4.46 -1.65 26.88
CA PHE A 93 5.49 -2.44 26.15
C PHE A 93 5.11 -2.77 24.69
N ILE A 94 4.19 -1.99 24.11
CA ILE A 94 3.78 -2.14 22.71
C ILE A 94 4.83 -1.43 21.85
N PHE A 95 5.39 -2.16 20.88
CA PHE A 95 6.30 -1.61 19.89
C PHE A 95 5.56 -1.35 18.57
N TRP A 96 5.82 -0.22 17.95
CA TRP A 96 5.34 0.07 16.59
C TRP A 96 6.37 0.77 15.75
N GLU A 97 6.25 0.61 14.44
CA GLU A 97 7.06 1.33 13.47
C GLU A 97 6.52 2.72 13.26
N ASN A 98 7.37 3.72 13.48
CA ASN A 98 7.12 5.09 13.09
C ASN A 98 7.90 5.43 11.82
N ALA A 99 7.18 5.77 10.75
CA ALA A 99 7.78 6.15 9.48
C ALA A 99 8.34 7.58 9.55
N LEU A 100 9.59 7.74 9.13
CA LEU A 100 10.28 9.02 9.01
C LEU A 100 9.82 9.71 7.71
N LEU A 101 8.82 10.57 7.84
CA LEU A 101 8.09 11.16 6.72
C LEU A 101 8.35 12.65 6.51
N ASP A 102 9.38 13.21 7.14
CA ASP A 102 9.63 14.65 7.11
C ASP A 102 9.91 15.15 5.68
N ASP A 103 10.63 14.37 4.88
CA ASP A 103 10.88 14.67 3.46
C ASP A 103 9.63 14.63 2.57
N TYR A 104 8.54 14.02 3.05
CA TYR A 104 7.32 13.80 2.27
C TYR A 104 6.14 14.64 2.76
N LEU A 105 6.02 14.82 4.08
CA LEU A 105 4.88 15.47 4.74
C LEU A 105 5.31 16.67 5.58
N GLY A 106 6.60 17.02 5.63
CA GLY A 106 7.12 18.08 6.49
C GLY A 106 7.14 17.72 7.97
N THR A 107 7.86 18.53 8.74
CA THR A 107 8.09 18.37 10.18
C THR A 107 7.01 19.01 11.04
N THR A 108 6.33 20.03 10.53
CA THR A 108 5.48 20.94 11.32
C THR A 108 4.00 20.56 11.35
N LYS A 109 3.58 19.61 10.50
CA LYS A 109 2.18 19.22 10.36
C LYS A 109 1.87 17.97 11.18
N PHE A 110 0.70 17.97 11.83
CA PHE A 110 0.18 16.78 12.48
C PHE A 110 -0.10 15.70 11.43
N LYS A 111 0.50 14.53 11.63
CA LYS A 111 0.40 13.38 10.72
C LYS A 111 -0.58 12.38 11.32
N LYS A 112 -1.59 11.99 10.55
CA LYS A 112 -2.51 10.92 10.93
C LYS A 112 -2.19 9.64 10.18
N THR A 113 -2.47 8.53 10.84
CA THR A 113 -2.38 7.19 10.26
C THR A 113 -3.76 6.56 10.22
N ALA A 114 -4.20 6.13 9.05
CA ALA A 114 -5.37 5.26 8.89
C ALA A 114 -4.90 3.86 8.51
N MET A 115 -5.29 2.85 9.29
CA MET A 115 -4.85 1.46 9.13
C MET A 115 -5.96 0.62 8.48
N TYR A 116 -5.60 -0.21 7.50
CA TYR A 116 -6.52 -1.06 6.76
C TYR A 116 -5.97 -2.49 6.67
N ASP A 117 -6.70 -3.46 7.22
CA ASP A 117 -6.43 -4.90 7.09
C ASP A 117 -7.38 -5.59 6.09
N CYS A 118 -8.23 -4.80 5.43
CA CYS A 118 -9.21 -5.27 4.47
C CYS A 118 -9.30 -4.38 3.24
N ASN A 119 -9.44 -5.02 2.08
CA ASN A 119 -9.84 -4.38 0.85
C ASN A 119 -11.37 -4.52 0.75
N THR A 120 -12.09 -3.47 1.17
CA THR A 120 -13.57 -3.45 1.23
C THR A 120 -14.21 -3.56 -0.15
N VAL A 121 -13.62 -2.92 -1.15
CA VAL A 121 -14.03 -3.00 -2.56
C VAL A 121 -14.06 -4.45 -3.05
N ARG A 122 -13.03 -5.22 -2.70
CA ARG A 122 -12.85 -6.61 -3.12
C ARG A 122 -13.33 -7.61 -2.09
N GLN A 123 -13.89 -7.14 -0.97
CA GLN A 123 -14.40 -7.95 0.13
C GLN A 123 -13.40 -9.04 0.59
N ARG A 124 -12.13 -8.67 0.73
CA ARG A 124 -11.07 -9.61 1.16
C ARG A 124 -10.12 -8.98 2.16
N ARG A 125 -9.56 -9.78 3.05
CA ARG A 125 -8.45 -9.35 3.91
C ARG A 125 -7.20 -9.08 3.06
N THR A 126 -6.46 -8.06 3.45
CA THR A 126 -5.12 -7.85 2.92
C THR A 126 -4.18 -8.86 3.58
N LYS A 127 -3.11 -9.25 2.87
CA LYS A 127 -2.08 -10.12 3.48
C LYS A 127 -1.31 -9.41 4.58
N GLU A 128 -1.25 -8.08 4.48
CA GLU A 128 -0.49 -7.17 5.30
C GLU A 128 -1.39 -5.98 5.67
N VAL A 129 -1.22 -5.40 6.85
CA VAL A 129 -1.93 -4.16 7.21
C VAL A 129 -1.33 -3.00 6.42
N ILE A 130 -2.19 -2.12 5.93
CA ILE A 130 -1.79 -1.00 5.09
C ILE A 130 -2.06 0.29 5.85
N GLY A 131 -1.00 1.04 6.13
CA GLY A 131 -1.06 2.34 6.77
C GLY A 131 -1.05 3.47 5.73
N ILE A 132 -2.08 4.31 5.75
CA ILE A 132 -2.11 5.56 4.99
C ILE A 132 -1.68 6.70 5.91
N LYS A 133 -0.62 7.41 5.53
CA LYS A 133 -0.08 8.55 6.27
C LYS A 133 -0.43 9.83 5.51
N HIS A 134 -1.08 10.77 6.19
CA HIS A 134 -1.51 12.03 5.60
C HIS A 134 -1.48 13.17 6.62
N TRP A 135 -1.55 14.42 6.16
CA TRP A 135 -1.79 15.57 7.05
C TRP A 135 -3.17 15.45 7.67
N ASP A 136 -3.28 15.59 8.99
CA ASP A 136 -4.58 15.49 9.68
C ASP A 136 -5.49 16.69 9.38
N THR A 137 -4.88 17.86 9.13
CA THR A 137 -5.58 19.14 8.97
C THR A 137 -6.00 19.47 7.54
N PHE A 138 -5.75 18.58 6.56
CA PHE A 138 -5.89 18.88 5.13
C PHE A 138 -7.29 19.34 4.70
N LEU A 139 -8.33 19.03 5.47
CA LEU A 139 -9.72 19.43 5.21
C LEU A 139 -10.10 20.79 5.81
N ILE A 140 -9.31 21.30 6.76
CA ILE A 140 -9.66 22.48 7.56
C ILE A 140 -8.61 23.60 7.50
N ASP A 141 -7.41 23.33 6.99
CA ASP A 141 -6.31 24.30 6.91
C ASP A 141 -6.19 25.02 5.56
N GLY A 142 -7.10 24.75 4.62
CA GLY A 142 -7.08 25.33 3.28
C GLY A 142 -5.98 24.79 2.37
N SER A 143 -5.29 23.69 2.75
CA SER A 143 -4.29 23.04 1.90
C SER A 143 -4.90 22.61 0.56
N PRO A 144 -4.13 22.71 -0.55
CA PRO A 144 -4.62 22.26 -1.84
C PRO A 144 -4.80 20.75 -1.87
N VAL A 145 -5.84 20.29 -2.59
CA VAL A 145 -6.08 18.87 -2.83
C VAL A 145 -4.89 18.26 -3.56
N ASN A 146 -4.44 17.08 -3.11
CA ASN A 146 -3.42 16.31 -3.81
C ASN A 146 -3.97 15.88 -5.18
N GLN A 147 -3.49 16.54 -6.25
CA GLN A 147 -3.99 16.34 -7.60
C GLN A 147 -3.70 14.94 -8.13
N THR A 148 -2.59 14.32 -7.71
CA THR A 148 -2.25 12.95 -8.06
C THR A 148 -3.26 11.96 -7.49
N VAL A 149 -3.65 12.12 -6.22
CA VAL A 149 -4.70 11.30 -5.62
C VAL A 149 -6.02 11.48 -6.36
N ALA A 150 -6.41 12.71 -6.68
CA ALA A 150 -7.63 13.00 -7.44
C ALA A 150 -7.62 12.38 -8.84
N ALA A 151 -6.48 12.40 -9.53
CA ALA A 151 -6.32 11.84 -10.87
C ALA A 151 -6.31 10.29 -10.88
N VAL A 152 -5.75 9.67 -9.84
CA VAL A 152 -5.54 8.21 -9.76
C VAL A 152 -6.66 7.47 -9.03
N ALA A 153 -7.55 8.18 -8.34
CA ALA A 153 -8.73 7.61 -7.69
C ALA A 153 -9.99 7.78 -8.54
N PRO A 154 -10.21 7.01 -9.63
CA PRO A 154 -11.53 6.88 -10.21
C PRO A 154 -12.32 5.92 -9.32
N ALA A 155 -13.11 6.45 -8.37
CA ALA A 155 -14.16 5.76 -7.61
C ALA A 155 -13.82 4.45 -6.85
N THR A 156 -12.58 3.94 -6.83
CA THR A 156 -12.25 2.64 -6.21
C THR A 156 -10.73 2.47 -5.97
N ALA A 157 -10.21 2.80 -4.78
CA ALA A 157 -8.75 2.82 -4.52
C ALA A 157 -8.14 1.47 -4.10
N VAL A 158 -6.91 1.22 -4.57
CA VAL A 158 -6.06 0.04 -4.36
C VAL A 158 -4.91 0.37 -3.40
N LEU A 159 -4.64 -0.54 -2.46
CA LEU A 159 -3.64 -0.41 -1.39
C LEU A 159 -2.37 -1.26 -1.68
N PHE A 160 -1.20 -0.82 -1.20
CA PHE A 160 0.07 -1.56 -1.26
C PHE A 160 0.66 -1.76 0.14
N GLY A 161 1.22 -2.96 0.37
CA GLY A 161 1.49 -3.49 1.70
C GLY A 161 2.95 -3.57 2.09
N GLN A 162 3.12 -3.84 3.40
CA GLN A 162 4.36 -4.27 4.02
C GLN A 162 4.22 -5.36 5.08
N ASP A 163 5.19 -6.25 4.98
CA ASP A 163 5.48 -7.44 5.77
C ASP A 163 5.51 -7.20 7.28
N LEU A 164 4.56 -7.83 7.99
CA LEU A 164 4.66 -8.11 9.42
C LEU A 164 4.89 -9.62 9.58
N SER A 165 6.13 -10.05 9.36
CA SER A 165 6.60 -11.35 9.80
C SER A 165 7.04 -11.27 11.25
N SER A 166 6.21 -11.81 12.14
CA SER A 166 6.67 -12.35 13.42
C SER A 166 5.81 -13.55 13.80
N ARG A 167 6.18 -14.73 13.29
CA ARG A 167 6.34 -16.02 13.99
C ARG A 167 6.75 -17.09 12.99
#